data_AF-A0A813M2M2-F1
#
_entry.id   AF-A0A813M2M2-F1
#
_cell.length_a   1.000
_cell.length_b   1.000
_cell.length_c   1.000
_cell.angle_alpha   90.00
_cell.angle_beta   90.00
_cell.angle_gamma   90.00
#
_symmetry.space_group_name_H-M   'P 1'
#
loop_
_entity.id
_entity.type
_entity.pdbx_description
1 polymer ?
#
loop_
_entity_poly.entity_id
_entity_poly.type
_entity_poly.pdbx_seq_one_letter_code
_entity_poly.pdbx_strand_id
1 'polypeptide(L)'
;MESSDFVMIDETSSSSNSSSSSSSTSPWSKVTIGKTTSNKRKTMLTIDGYHFQMKDYNKGKTMKFWRCANRLCNVILHTNLNDEFVKYSNNKSDHSHLSNSAALEIRNLREQMRKRAENELLPLQQIAEQEVRHGLLTGEALAVLPNILNLGTPLKVYII
;
A
#
# COMPACT_ATOMS: atom_id res chain seq x y z
N MET A 1 -48.42 6.15 -58.03
CA MET A 1 -48.87 7.48 -58.47
C MET A 1 -49.45 8.13 -57.23
N GLU A 2 -48.66 8.97 -56.56
CA GLU A 2 -48.57 10.42 -56.80
C GLU A 2 -49.74 11.15 -56.11
N SER A 3 -49.56 12.28 -55.42
CA SER A 3 -48.34 13.00 -55.00
C SER A 3 -48.76 14.04 -53.95
N SER A 4 -47.90 14.30 -52.95
CA SER A 4 -47.77 15.56 -52.19
C SER A 4 -49.04 16.13 -51.48
N ASP A 5 -48.99 17.04 -50.50
CA ASP A 5 -48.01 18.07 -50.16
C ASP A 5 -48.22 18.57 -48.70
N PHE A 6 -47.30 19.43 -48.21
CA PHE A 6 -47.51 20.46 -47.16
C PHE A 6 -47.72 20.06 -45.67
N VAL A 7 -47.33 20.84 -44.64
CA VAL A 7 -46.08 21.59 -44.26
C VAL A 7 -46.35 22.27 -42.89
N MET A 8 -45.38 22.26 -41.94
CA MET A 8 -45.37 23.02 -40.65
C MET A 8 -46.56 22.69 -39.69
N ILE A 9 -46.65 22.97 -38.39
CA ILE A 9 -45.86 23.55 -37.26
C ILE A 9 -46.48 22.96 -35.95
N ASP A 10 -45.95 23.06 -34.71
CA ASP A 10 -44.82 23.83 -34.17
C ASP A 10 -44.17 23.18 -32.91
N GLU A 11 -43.29 23.93 -32.23
CA GLU A 11 -42.67 23.70 -30.91
C GLU A 11 -43.56 23.16 -29.76
N THR A 12 -42.99 22.30 -28.90
CA THR A 12 -42.95 22.58 -27.43
C THR A 12 -41.84 21.79 -26.73
N SER A 13 -40.73 22.50 -26.53
CA SER A 13 -39.75 22.38 -25.45
C SER A 13 -40.08 21.39 -24.33
N SER A 14 -39.27 20.33 -24.21
CA SER A 14 -39.12 19.57 -22.96
C SER A 14 -37.65 19.19 -22.78
N SER A 15 -36.85 20.22 -22.45
CA SER A 15 -35.43 20.10 -22.15
C SER A 15 -35.22 19.34 -20.83
N SER A 16 -35.33 18.02 -20.87
CA SER A 16 -34.80 17.15 -19.83
C SER A 16 -33.28 17.25 -19.83
N ASN A 17 -32.76 18.25 -19.12
CA ASN A 17 -31.38 18.29 -18.66
C ASN A 17 -31.17 17.11 -17.68
N SER A 18 -31.05 15.91 -18.24
CA SER A 18 -30.33 14.82 -17.62
C SER A 18 -28.88 15.25 -17.54
N SER A 19 -28.56 15.96 -16.46
CA SER A 19 -27.21 16.18 -15.99
C SER A 19 -26.59 14.82 -15.72
N SER A 20 -26.07 14.22 -16.79
CA SER A 20 -25.09 13.15 -16.74
C SER A 20 -23.85 13.72 -16.08
N SER A 21 -23.90 13.74 -14.74
CA SER A 21 -22.73 13.71 -13.88
C SER A 21 -22.00 12.41 -14.20
N SER A 22 -21.27 12.44 -15.31
CA SER A 22 -20.12 11.59 -15.58
C SER A 22 -19.13 11.84 -14.45
N SER A 23 -19.42 11.16 -13.33
CA SER A 23 -18.49 10.91 -12.26
C SER A 23 -17.30 10.26 -12.94
N SER A 24 -16.30 11.08 -13.26
CA SER A 24 -15.02 10.67 -13.77
C SER A 24 -14.29 10.01 -12.61
N THR A 25 -14.78 8.82 -12.24
CA THR A 25 -14.09 7.85 -11.41
C THR A 25 -12.85 7.47 -12.18
N SER A 26 -11.80 8.28 -12.00
CA SER A 26 -10.49 8.06 -12.59
C SER A 26 -10.11 6.60 -12.30
N PRO A 27 -9.72 5.81 -13.32
CA PRO A 27 -9.58 4.35 -13.18
C PRO A 27 -8.38 3.92 -12.31
N TRP A 28 -7.82 4.85 -11.56
CA TRP A 28 -6.83 4.59 -10.52
C TRP A 28 -7.54 4.03 -9.30
N SER A 29 -7.65 2.69 -9.29
CA SER A 29 -7.92 1.90 -8.10
C SER A 29 -7.21 2.51 -6.89
N LYS A 30 -7.95 2.69 -5.79
CA LYS A 30 -7.49 3.39 -4.59
C LYS A 30 -6.30 2.64 -3.96
N VAL A 31 -5.08 3.02 -4.35
CA VAL A 31 -3.84 2.37 -3.93
C VAL A 31 -3.72 2.43 -2.41
N THR A 32 -3.73 1.27 -1.77
CA THR A 32 -3.69 1.19 -0.30
C THR A 32 -2.23 1.18 0.15
N ILE A 33 -1.80 2.29 0.76
CA ILE A 33 -0.45 2.43 1.30
C ILE A 33 -0.44 1.97 2.76
N GLY A 34 0.21 0.84 3.02
CA GLY A 34 0.61 0.44 4.37
C GLY A 34 1.92 1.11 4.77
N LYS A 35 2.09 1.39 6.07
CA LYS A 35 3.37 1.85 6.64
C LYS A 35 3.92 0.76 7.56
N THR A 36 5.18 0.38 7.38
CA THR A 36 5.88 -0.59 8.24
C THR A 36 7.27 -0.07 8.61
N THR A 37 7.88 -0.65 9.64
CA THR A 37 9.24 -0.33 10.08
C THR A 37 10.25 -1.34 9.56
N SER A 38 11.45 -0.86 9.25
CA SER A 38 12.63 -1.69 9.06
C SER A 38 13.23 -2.13 10.40
N ASN A 39 14.06 -3.17 10.34
CA ASN A 39 14.88 -3.64 11.46
C ASN A 39 15.77 -2.53 12.07
N LYS A 40 16.07 -1.47 11.30
CA LYS A 40 16.82 -0.28 11.74
C LYS A 40 15.90 0.90 12.13
N ARG A 41 14.65 0.64 12.52
CA ARG A 41 13.59 1.62 12.88
C ARG A 41 13.27 2.68 11.80
N LYS A 42 13.79 2.58 10.58
CA LYS A 42 13.41 3.46 9.45
C LYS A 42 12.05 3.06 8.88
N THR A 43 11.18 4.03 8.61
CA THR A 43 9.90 3.85 7.93
C THR A 43 10.06 3.29 6.52
N MET A 44 9.14 2.42 6.14
CA MET A 44 9.00 1.80 4.83
C MET A 44 7.53 1.85 4.41
N LEU A 45 7.28 1.97 3.11
CA LEU A 45 5.93 1.85 2.56
C LEU A 45 5.69 0.44 2.03
N THR A 46 4.44 0.03 2.09
CA THR A 46 3.91 -1.24 1.58
C THR A 46 2.81 -0.93 0.59
N ILE A 47 2.93 -1.43 -0.65
CA ILE A 47 1.92 -1.32 -1.70
C ILE A 47 1.89 -2.65 -2.45
N ASP A 48 0.71 -3.24 -2.63
CA ASP A 48 0.47 -4.42 -3.48
C ASP A 48 1.42 -5.61 -3.25
N GLY A 49 1.76 -5.89 -1.98
CA GLY A 49 2.69 -6.97 -1.62
C GLY A 49 4.18 -6.63 -1.81
N TYR A 50 4.50 -5.38 -2.16
CA TYR A 50 5.86 -4.87 -2.32
C TYR A 50 6.25 -3.88 -1.22
N HIS A 51 7.53 -3.92 -0.85
CA HIS A 51 8.15 -3.01 0.10
C HIS A 51 8.93 -1.91 -0.61
N PHE A 52 8.84 -0.68 -0.09
CA PHE A 52 9.63 0.47 -0.55
C PHE A 52 10.37 1.17 0.60
N GLN A 53 11.60 1.59 0.34
CA GLN A 53 12.47 2.31 1.25
C GLN A 53 12.61 3.76 0.79
N MET A 54 12.53 4.72 1.72
CA MET A 54 12.72 6.13 1.39
C MET A 54 14.14 6.34 0.86
N LYS A 55 14.23 6.92 -0.34
CA LYS A 55 15.51 7.24 -0.99
C LYS A 55 15.90 8.69 -0.74
N ASP A 56 15.01 9.62 -1.10
CA ASP A 56 15.28 11.06 -1.08
C ASP A 56 13.98 11.88 -1.20
N TYR A 57 14.07 13.20 -1.14
CA TYR A 57 13.01 14.14 -1.49
C TYR A 57 13.22 14.73 -2.89
N ASN A 58 12.17 15.31 -3.46
CA ASN A 58 12.31 16.17 -4.64
C ASN A 58 13.12 17.45 -4.30
N LYS A 59 13.74 18.10 -5.29
CA LYS A 59 14.51 19.35 -5.10
C LYS A 59 13.72 20.44 -4.37
N GLY A 60 12.41 20.55 -4.66
CA GLY A 60 11.49 21.48 -3.97
C GLY A 60 10.88 20.94 -2.67
N LYS A 61 11.31 19.77 -2.18
CA LYS A 61 10.79 19.08 -0.97
C LYS A 61 9.27 18.86 -0.92
N THR A 62 8.57 18.88 -2.05
CA THR A 62 7.11 18.66 -2.14
C THR A 62 6.69 17.18 -2.20
N MET A 63 7.64 16.29 -2.51
CA MET A 63 7.40 14.85 -2.71
C MET A 63 8.55 14.02 -2.14
N LYS A 64 8.23 12.79 -1.74
CA LYS A 64 9.17 11.76 -1.30
C LYS A 64 9.36 10.73 -2.40
N PHE A 65 10.60 10.31 -2.63
CA PHE A 65 10.95 9.21 -3.53
C PHE A 65 11.25 7.96 -2.73
N TRP A 66 10.64 6.85 -3.12
CA TRP A 66 10.80 5.55 -2.48
C TRP A 66 11.26 4.54 -3.51
N ARG A 67 12.38 3.85 -3.25
CA ARG A 67 12.84 2.75 -4.12
C ARG A 67 12.29 1.43 -3.60
N CYS A 68 11.95 0.49 -4.47
CA CYS A 68 11.69 -0.89 -4.04
C CYS A 68 12.84 -1.42 -3.15
N ALA A 69 12.50 -2.18 -2.10
CA ALA A 69 13.45 -2.72 -1.14
C ALA A 69 14.39 -3.78 -1.75
N ASN A 70 14.00 -4.43 -2.85
CA ASN A 70 14.88 -5.33 -3.60
C ASN A 70 15.90 -4.50 -4.40
N ARG A 71 17.20 -4.74 -4.16
CA ARG A 71 18.30 -4.01 -4.80
C ARG A 71 18.37 -4.19 -6.32
N LEU A 72 17.89 -5.34 -6.83
CA LEU A 72 17.82 -5.64 -8.26
C LEU A 72 16.56 -5.05 -8.91
N CYS A 73 15.66 -4.48 -8.11
CA CYS A 73 14.48 -3.78 -8.61
C CYS A 73 14.78 -2.29 -8.80
N ASN A 74 14.30 -1.76 -9.92
CA ASN A 74 14.45 -0.36 -10.32
C ASN A 74 13.14 0.43 -10.24
N VAL A 75 12.04 -0.17 -9.77
CA VAL A 75 10.78 0.52 -9.51
C VAL A 75 10.99 1.57 -8.41
N ILE A 76 10.57 2.79 -8.72
CA ILE A 76 10.59 3.94 -7.81
C ILE A 76 9.16 4.48 -7.72
N LEU A 77 8.67 4.63 -6.50
CA LEU A 77 7.38 5.18 -6.12
C LEU A 77 7.57 6.64 -5.70
N HIS A 78 6.64 7.51 -6.09
CA HIS A 78 6.58 8.90 -5.66
C HIS A 78 5.33 9.07 -4.77
N THR A 79 5.50 9.65 -3.57
CA THR A 79 4.39 10.08 -2.71
C THR A 79 4.47 11.56 -2.43
N ASN A 80 3.38 12.15 -1.95
CA ASN A 80 3.43 13.47 -1.34
C ASN A 80 4.07 13.40 0.08
N LEU A 81 4.10 14.53 0.78
CA LEU A 81 4.64 14.61 2.15
C LEU A 81 3.82 13.84 3.19
N ASN A 82 2.53 13.59 2.95
CA ASN A 82 1.64 12.82 3.82
C ASN A 82 1.77 11.29 3.62
N ASP A 83 2.64 10.89 2.69
CA ASP A 83 2.83 9.51 2.19
C ASP A 83 1.64 8.96 1.36
N GLU A 84 0.86 9.83 0.72
CA GLU A 84 -0.19 9.44 -0.22
C GLU A 84 0.39 9.16 -1.61
N PHE A 85 -0.17 8.18 -2.32
CA PHE A 85 0.30 7.77 -3.66
C PHE A 85 0.18 8.93 -4.66
N VAL A 86 1.25 9.20 -5.41
CA VAL A 86 1.21 10.16 -6.53
C VAL A 86 1.40 9.43 -7.86
N LYS A 87 2.51 8.71 -8.03
CA LYS A 87 2.81 7.93 -9.25
C LYS A 87 4.02 7.01 -9.10
N TYR A 88 4.18 6.09 -10.03
CA TYR A 88 5.48 5.44 -10.28
C TYR A 88 6.37 6.32 -11.18
N SER A 89 7.68 6.19 -10.98
CA SER A 89 8.68 6.82 -11.84
C SER A 89 8.66 6.19 -13.23
N ASN A 90 8.76 7.02 -14.28
CA ASN A 90 8.61 6.61 -15.68
C ASN A 90 7.32 5.83 -15.99
N ASN A 91 6.28 5.94 -15.15
CA ASN A 91 5.03 5.17 -15.21
C ASN A 91 5.23 3.63 -15.21
N LYS A 92 6.36 3.12 -14.69
CA LYS A 92 6.63 1.67 -14.61
C LYS A 92 6.36 1.15 -13.20
N SER A 93 5.26 0.42 -13.05
CA SER A 93 4.91 -0.36 -11.86
C SER A 93 5.55 -1.75 -11.84
N ASP A 94 6.10 -2.23 -12.95
CA ASP A 94 6.47 -3.65 -13.10
C ASP A 94 7.75 -3.98 -12.31
N HIS A 95 7.61 -4.84 -11.31
CA HIS A 95 8.72 -5.35 -10.50
C HIS A 95 9.45 -6.49 -11.21
N SER A 96 10.79 -6.49 -11.14
CA SER A 96 11.66 -7.58 -11.64
C SER A 96 11.67 -8.83 -10.74
N HIS A 97 10.69 -8.96 -9.84
CA HIS A 97 10.54 -10.04 -8.87
C HIS A 97 9.09 -10.11 -8.40
N LEU A 98 8.67 -11.26 -7.90
CA LEU A 98 7.35 -11.45 -7.29
C LEU A 98 7.19 -10.61 -6.01
N SER A 99 5.95 -10.26 -5.69
CA SER A 99 5.55 -9.76 -4.37
C SER A 99 5.82 -10.82 -3.29
N ASN A 100 5.98 -10.38 -2.04
CA ASN A 100 6.16 -11.28 -0.92
C ASN A 100 5.25 -10.83 0.24
N SER A 101 3.97 -11.14 0.08
CA SER A 101 2.89 -10.94 1.06
C SER A 101 3.18 -11.66 2.38
N ALA A 102 3.64 -12.92 2.33
CA ALA A 102 3.98 -13.69 3.51
C ALA A 102 5.03 -12.97 4.40
N ALA A 103 6.13 -12.49 3.81
CA ALA A 103 7.15 -11.73 4.55
C ALA A 103 6.68 -10.33 5.02
N LEU A 104 5.64 -9.78 4.38
CA LEU A 104 4.97 -8.55 4.81
C LEU A 104 4.10 -8.78 6.05
N GLU A 105 3.28 -9.82 6.03
CA GLU A 105 2.42 -10.21 7.15
C GLU A 105 3.25 -10.52 8.41
N ILE A 106 4.32 -11.33 8.26
CA ILE A 106 5.26 -11.63 9.36
C ILE A 106 5.95 -10.36 9.89
N ARG A 107 6.24 -9.37 9.01
CA ARG A 107 6.80 -8.09 9.46
C ARG A 107 5.78 -7.26 10.23
N ASN A 108 4.52 -7.20 9.75
CA ASN A 108 3.46 -6.46 10.42
C ASN A 108 3.20 -7.05 11.82
N LEU A 109 3.10 -8.37 11.91
CA LEU A 109 3.01 -9.12 13.18
C LEU A 109 4.16 -8.74 14.13
N ARG A 110 5.41 -8.77 13.67
CA ARG A 110 6.58 -8.37 14.47
C ARG A 110 6.55 -6.93 14.94
N GLU A 111 5.92 -6.03 14.18
CA GLU A 111 5.75 -4.64 14.59
C GLU A 111 4.62 -4.48 15.63
N GLN A 112 3.52 -5.22 15.49
CA GLN A 112 2.44 -5.29 16.48
C GLN A 112 2.95 -5.85 17.82
N MET A 113 3.64 -7.00 17.78
CA MET A 113 4.33 -7.58 18.94
C MET A 113 5.28 -6.59 19.61
N ARG A 114 6.08 -5.84 18.84
CA ARG A 114 7.00 -4.84 19.39
C ARG A 114 6.25 -3.69 20.06
N LYS A 115 5.19 -3.17 19.41
CA LYS A 115 4.36 -2.09 19.98
C LYS A 115 3.71 -2.53 21.29
N ARG A 116 3.19 -3.77 21.38
CA ARG A 116 2.66 -4.30 22.64
C ARG A 116 3.77 -4.47 23.69
N ALA A 117 4.91 -5.05 23.33
CA ALA A 117 6.06 -5.22 24.24
C ALA A 117 6.66 -3.90 24.76
N GLU A 118 6.54 -2.80 24.01
CA GLU A 118 6.97 -1.45 24.45
C GLU A 118 5.93 -0.76 25.36
N ASN A 119 4.66 -1.23 25.40
CA ASN A 119 3.56 -0.61 26.16
C ASN A 119 2.99 -1.49 27.30
N GLU A 120 3.24 -2.80 27.29
CA GLU A 120 2.66 -3.77 28.23
C GLU A 120 3.75 -4.50 29.03
N LEU A 121 3.51 -4.72 30.32
CA LEU A 121 4.42 -5.46 31.21
C LEU A 121 4.27 -7.00 31.10
N LEU A 122 3.66 -7.49 30.01
CA LEU A 122 3.51 -8.92 29.77
C LEU A 122 4.83 -9.56 29.27
N PRO A 123 5.12 -10.82 29.65
CA PRO A 123 6.23 -11.57 29.08
C PRO A 123 6.16 -11.63 27.54
N LEU A 124 7.29 -11.39 26.87
CA LEU A 124 7.39 -11.38 25.41
C LEU A 124 6.82 -12.64 24.74
N GLN A 125 6.94 -13.80 25.39
CA GLN A 125 6.36 -15.05 24.91
C GLN A 125 4.82 -15.01 24.89
N GLN A 126 4.17 -14.49 25.93
CA GLN A 126 2.71 -14.38 25.97
C GLN A 126 2.19 -13.39 24.92
N ILE A 127 2.89 -12.28 24.71
CA ILE A 127 2.59 -11.35 23.61
C ILE A 127 2.74 -12.06 22.27
N ALA A 128 3.85 -12.78 22.04
CA ALA A 128 4.08 -13.50 20.79
C ALA A 128 3.01 -14.56 20.50
N GLU A 129 2.61 -15.37 21.49
CA GLU A 129 1.57 -16.39 21.34
C GLU A 129 0.19 -15.77 21.08
N GLN A 130 -0.16 -14.66 21.75
CA GLN A 130 -1.41 -13.94 21.49
C GLN A 130 -1.43 -13.33 20.08
N GLU A 131 -0.38 -12.63 19.68
CA GLU A 131 -0.31 -11.96 18.39
C GLU A 131 -0.27 -12.96 17.23
N VAL A 132 0.41 -14.11 17.37
CA VAL A 132 0.35 -15.20 16.36
C VAL A 132 -1.04 -15.83 16.28
N ARG A 133 -1.75 -15.96 17.41
CA ARG A 133 -3.11 -16.53 17.45
C ARG A 133 -4.17 -15.58 16.91
N HIS A 134 -4.02 -14.27 17.14
CA HIS A 134 -4.97 -13.25 16.70
C HIS A 134 -4.64 -12.68 15.31
N GLY A 135 -3.38 -12.80 14.88
CA GLY A 135 -2.94 -12.42 13.54
C GLY A 135 -3.60 -13.32 12.50
N LEU A 136 -4.42 -12.72 11.64
CA LEU A 136 -5.02 -13.36 10.47
C LEU A 136 -3.97 -13.57 9.37
N LEU A 137 -2.94 -14.36 9.68
CA LEU A 137 -1.86 -14.73 8.78
C LEU A 137 -2.35 -15.71 7.72
N THR A 138 -1.88 -15.55 6.50
CA THR A 138 -2.06 -16.54 5.43
C THR A 138 -1.34 -17.86 5.76
N GLY A 139 -1.80 -18.96 5.16
CA GLY A 139 -1.13 -20.27 5.30
C GLY A 139 0.34 -20.24 4.85
N GLU A 140 0.65 -19.43 3.84
CA GLU A 140 2.03 -19.18 3.40
C GLU A 140 2.85 -18.45 4.48
N ALA A 141 2.30 -17.39 5.08
CA ALA A 141 2.94 -16.65 6.17
C ALA A 141 3.16 -17.53 7.40
N LEU A 142 2.22 -18.41 7.74
CA LEU A 142 2.38 -19.39 8.82
C LEU A 142 3.47 -20.42 8.51
N ALA A 143 3.55 -20.92 7.27
CA ALA A 143 4.54 -21.92 6.87
C ALA A 143 5.99 -21.39 6.90
N VAL A 144 6.21 -20.08 6.69
CA VAL A 144 7.52 -19.43 6.80
C VAL A 144 7.69 -18.59 8.07
N LEU A 145 6.74 -18.68 9.03
CA LEU A 145 6.85 -18.02 10.32
C LEU A 145 8.00 -18.66 11.13
N PRO A 146 9.03 -17.90 11.53
CA PRO A 146 10.07 -18.45 12.39
C PRO A 146 9.49 -18.75 13.77
N ASN A 147 10.03 -19.79 14.43
CA ASN A 147 9.63 -20.24 15.76
C ASN A 147 9.41 -19.05 16.72
N ILE A 148 8.36 -19.11 17.54
CA ILE A 148 7.87 -18.04 18.42
C ILE A 148 8.99 -17.44 19.30
N LEU A 149 9.90 -18.29 19.80
CA LEU A 149 11.08 -17.87 20.58
C LEU A 149 12.03 -16.93 19.79
N ASN A 150 12.06 -17.05 18.46
CA ASN A 150 12.82 -16.22 17.52
C ASN A 150 12.02 -15.03 16.94
N LEU A 151 10.74 -14.85 17.33
CA LEU A 151 9.97 -13.64 17.02
C LEU A 151 10.22 -12.52 18.05
N GLY A 152 10.44 -12.88 19.31
CA GLY A 152 10.69 -11.95 20.42
C GLY A 152 12.15 -11.48 20.56
N THR A 153 13.11 -12.07 19.85
CA THR A 153 14.51 -11.65 19.96
C THR A 153 14.74 -10.31 19.24
N PRO A 154 15.29 -9.29 19.91
CA PRO A 154 15.75 -8.09 19.21
C PRO A 154 16.88 -8.50 18.26
N LEU A 155 16.75 -8.14 16.98
CA LEU A 155 17.80 -8.32 15.99
C LEU A 155 19.06 -7.63 16.48
N LYS A 156 20.07 -8.43 16.85
CA LYS A 156 21.33 -8.05 17.53
C LYS A 156 21.58 -6.54 17.53
N VAL A 157 21.23 -5.91 18.65
CA VAL A 157 21.72 -4.57 18.97
C VAL A 157 23.23 -4.72 19.16
N TYR A 158 23.99 -4.38 18.12
CA TYR A 158 25.41 -4.11 18.29
C TYR A 158 25.51 -2.81 19.07
N ILE A 159 25.65 -2.95 20.39
CA ILE A 159 26.18 -1.89 21.23
C ILE A 159 27.65 -1.74 20.81
N ILE A 160 28.01 -0.52 20.41
CA ILE A 160 29.37 -0.07 20.15
C ILE A 160 29.74 0.85 21.32
#